data_AF-A0A2H0A6U7-F1
#
_entry.id   AF-A0A2H0A6U7-F1
#
_cell.length_a   1.000
_cell.length_b   1.000
_cell.length_c   1.000
_cell.angle_alpha   90.00
_cell.angle_beta   90.00
_cell.angle_gamma   90.00
#
_symmetry.space_group_name_H-M   'P 1'
#
loop_
_entity.id
_entity.type
_entity.pdbx_description
1 polymer ?
#
loop_
_entity_poly.entity_id
_entity_poly.type
_entity_poly.pdbx_seq_one_letter_code
_entity_poly.pdbx_strand_id
1 'polypeptide(L)' 'MSVVYTYDNVGNLLDMIDTHGKTTYNYDSSNRLTQETQPNGV' A
#
# COMPACT_ATOMS: atom_id res chain seq x y z
N MET A 1 12.84 -2.46 14.61
CA MET A 1 11.64 -2.47 13.75
C MET A 1 11.91 -1.61 12.53
N SER A 2 11.82 -2.16 11.33
CA SER A 2 11.92 -1.41 10.07
C SER A 2 10.57 -1.45 9.36
N VAL A 3 10.15 -0.32 8.79
CA VAL A 3 9.00 -0.27 7.89
C VAL A 3 9.53 -0.14 6.46
N VAL A 4 8.97 -0.91 5.54
CA VAL A 4 9.32 -0.89 4.12
C VAL A 4 8.16 -0.33 3.33
N TYR A 5 8.45 0.60 2.43
CA TYR A 5 7.47 1.21 1.53
C TYR A 5 7.88 0.95 0.09
N THR A 6 6.91 0.60 -0.76
CA THR A 6 7.08 0.51 -2.21
C THR A 6 6.17 1.52 -2.90
N TYR A 7 6.60 2.05 -4.03
CA TYR A 7 5.86 3.06 -4.77
C TYR A 7 5.74 2.67 -6.23
N ASP A 8 4.68 3.13 -6.88
CA ASP A 8 4.59 3.09 -8.34
C ASP A 8 5.44 4.17 -9.01
N ASN A 9 5.45 4.19 -10.34
CA ASN A 9 6.25 5.14 -11.12
C ASN A 9 5.84 6.60 -10.97
N VAL A 10 4.63 6.88 -10.47
CA VAL A 10 4.11 8.24 -10.27
C VAL A 10 4.12 8.65 -8.80
N GLY A 11 4.61 7.79 -7.90
CA GLY A 11 4.82 8.06 -6.49
C GLY A 11 3.65 7.66 -5.58
N ASN A 12 2.66 6.91 -6.06
CA ASN A 12 1.64 6.35 -5.19
C ASN A 12 2.23 5.20 -4.38
N LEU A 13 1.85 5.09 -3.10
CA LEU A 13 2.29 4.02 -2.22
C LEU A 13 1.62 2.71 -2.62
N LEU A 14 2.36 1.67 -3.00
CA LEU A 14 1.80 0.36 -3.35
C LEU A 14 1.71 -0.56 -2.15
N ASP A 15 2.79 -0.69 -1.40
CA ASP A 15 2.87 -1.55 -0.23
C ASP A 15 3.51 -0.83 0.96
N MET A 16 2.94 -1.07 2.14
CA MET A 16 3.58 -0.80 3.42
C MET A 16 3.76 -2.12 4.17
N ILE A 17 4.99 -2.45 4.54
CA ILE A 17 5.31 -3.66 5.30
C ILE A 17 5.93 -3.23 6.63
N ASP A 18 5.24 -3.51 7.72
CA ASP A 18 5.71 -3.26 9.09
C ASP A 18 5.71 -4.57 9.92
N THR A 19 5.86 -4.46 11.24
CA THR A 19 5.82 -5.62 12.14
C THR A 19 4.43 -6.25 12.29
N HIS A 20 3.37 -5.55 11.89
CA HIS A 20 1.99 -6.02 11.93
C HIS A 20 1.58 -6.70 10.62
N GLY A 21 2.32 -6.48 9.53
CA GLY A 21 2.19 -7.20 8.27
C GLY A 21 2.27 -6.28 7.06
N LYS A 22 1.67 -6.73 5.95
CA LYS A 22 1.64 -6.00 4.67
C LYS A 22 0.27 -5.36 4.45
N THR A 23 0.26 -4.05 4.26
CA THR A 23 -0.88 -3.31 3.70
C THR A 23 -0.62 -3.02 2.23
N THR A 24 -1.60 -3.27 1.36
CA THR A 24 -1.51 -2.99 -0.08
C THR A 24 -2.53 -1.94 -0.50
N TYR A 25 -2.14 -1.08 -1.44
CA TYR A 25 -2.98 -0.01 -1.97
C TYR A 25 -3.06 -0.10 -3.50
N ASN A 26 -4.27 -0.02 -4.04
CA ASN A 26 -4.52 -0.01 -5.47
C ASN A 26 -5.17 1.30 -5.91
N TYR A 27 -4.76 1.79 -7.07
CA TYR A 27 -5.20 3.08 -7.62
C TYR A 27 -5.83 2.89 -9.00
N ASP A 28 -6.78 3.75 -9.34
CA ASP A 28 -7.26 3.86 -10.72
C ASP A 28 -6.28 4.65 -11.59
N SER A 29 -6.58 4.74 -12.89
CA SER A 29 -5.75 5.49 -13.86
C SER A 29 -5.67 6.99 -13.59
N SER A 30 -6.46 7.52 -12.66
CA SER A 30 -6.46 8.92 -12.23
C SER A 30 -5.75 9.12 -10.89
N ASN A 31 -4.97 8.13 -10.43
CA ASN A 31 -4.26 8.13 -9.14
C ASN A 31 -5.16 8.24 -7.92
N ARG A 32 -6.41 7.76 -8.01
CA ARG A 32 -7.32 7.72 -6.87
C ARG A 32 -7.28 6.35 -6.24
N LEU A 33 -7.16 6.29 -4.92
CA LEU A 33 -7.20 5.03 -4.17
C LEU A 33 -8.55 4.35 -4.40
N THR A 34 -8.52 3.10 -4.84
CA THR A 34 -9.71 2.27 -5.12
C THR A 34 -9.83 1.10 -4.17
N GLN A 35 -8.71 0.62 -3.63
CA GLN A 35 -8.69 -0.49 -2.67
C GLN A 35 -7.53 -0.33 -1.70
N GLU A 36 -7.81 -0.61 -0.44
CA GLU A 36 -6.82 -0.85 0.60
C GLU A 36 -7.03 -2.28 1.10
N THR A 37 -5.96 -3.02 1.34
CA THR A 37 -6.02 -4.35 1.96
C THR A 37 -5.04 -4.38 3.10
N GLN A 38 -5.58 -4.37 4.33
CA GLN A 38 -4.79 -4.45 5.55
C GLN A 38 -4.38 -5.91 5.84
N PRO A 39 -3.30 -6.15 6.59
CA PRO A 39 -2.84 -7.51 6.90
C PRO A 39 -3.86 -8.33 7.70
N ASN A 40 -4.81 -7.69 8.37
CA ASN A 40 -5.92 -8.32 9.08
C ASN A 40 -7.23 -8.39 8.25
N GLY A 41 -7.24 -7.88 7.01
CA GLY A 41 -8.39 -7.90 6.11
C GLY A 41 -9.58 -7.06 6.57
N VAL A 42 -9.36 -6.07 7.44
CA VAL A 42 -10.40 -5.20 8.03
C VAL A 42 -10.49 -3.87 7.29
#